data_AF-A0A2H3BQ42-F1
#
_entry.id   AF-A0A2H3BQ42-F1
#
_cell.length_a   1.000
_cell.length_b   1.000
_cell.length_c   1.000
_cell.angle_alpha   90.00
_cell.angle_beta   90.00
_cell.angle_gamma   90.00
#
_symmetry.space_group_name_H-M   'P 1'
#
loop_
_entity.id
_entity.type
_entity.pdbx_description
1 polymer ?
#
loop_
_entity_poly.entity_id
_entity_poly.type
_entity_poly.pdbx_seq_one_letter_code
_entity_poly.pdbx_strand_id
1 'polypeptide(L)'
;MLFCPTCANLLVISSEKGYNKWACNTCPYEFLITKQMTSRTRLKRKEIDDVLGGDQAWEHADATQASCGKCNNDKAYFYQLQIRSADEPMTTFYRCTACTHQWREN
;
A
#
# COMPACT_ATOMS: atom_id res chain seq x y z
N MET A 1 -3.87 5.69 20.03
CA MET A 1 -4.16 4.36 20.63
C MET A 1 -3.41 4.29 21.96
N LEU A 2 -4.01 3.75 23.02
CA LEU A 2 -3.42 3.68 24.36
C LEU A 2 -3.14 2.21 24.71
N PHE A 3 -1.96 1.97 25.29
CA PHE A 3 -1.49 0.64 25.68
C PHE A 3 -1.35 0.56 27.19
N CYS A 4 -1.52 -0.63 27.75
CA CYS A 4 -1.33 -0.88 29.16
C CYS A 4 0.17 -0.89 29.52
N PRO A 5 0.62 -0.17 30.57
CA PRO A 5 2.04 -0.10 30.94
C PRO A 5 2.61 -1.41 31.49
N THR A 6 1.76 -2.35 31.94
CA THR A 6 2.21 -3.60 32.57
C THR A 6 2.32 -4.77 31.58
N CYS A 7 1.42 -4.85 30.60
CA CYS A 7 1.35 -5.97 29.66
C CYS A 7 1.43 -5.55 28.18
N ALA A 8 1.63 -4.25 27.91
CA ALA A 8 1.70 -3.66 26.57
C ALA A 8 0.48 -3.97 25.66
N ASN A 9 -0.62 -4.49 26.23
CA ASN A 9 -1.81 -4.82 25.46
C ASN A 9 -2.68 -3.59 25.23
N LEU A 10 -3.50 -3.64 24.18
CA LEU A 10 -4.43 -2.56 23.82
C LEU A 10 -5.48 -2.40 24.94
N LEU A 11 -5.68 -1.15 25.39
CA LEU A 11 -6.76 -0.84 26.31
C LEU A 11 -8.09 -0.74 25.55
N VAL A 12 -9.15 -1.30 26.14
CA VAL A 12 -10.51 -1.30 25.59
C VAL A 12 -11.39 -0.39 26.44
N ILE A 13 -12.35 0.29 25.81
CA ILE A 13 -13.31 1.15 26.52
C ILE A 13 -14.40 0.25 27.12
N SER A 14 -14.58 0.31 28.44
CA SER A 14 -15.71 -0.30 29.17
C SER A 14 -16.49 0.77 29.93
N SER A 15 -17.80 0.57 30.13
CA SER A 15 -18.70 1.45 30.87
C SER A 15 -19.56 0.63 31.82
N GLU A 16 -19.11 0.47 33.08
CA GLU A 16 -19.83 -0.30 34.10
C GLU A 16 -20.62 0.56 35.09
N LYS A 17 -20.22 1.82 35.31
CA LYS A 17 -20.80 2.69 36.38
C LYS A 17 -21.13 4.11 35.91
N GLY A 18 -21.50 4.28 34.63
CA GLY A 18 -21.83 5.58 34.04
C GLY A 18 -20.63 6.46 33.67
N TYR A 19 -19.40 5.98 33.90
CA TYR A 19 -18.16 6.61 33.46
C TYR A 19 -17.40 5.66 32.53
N ASN A 20 -16.81 6.22 31.47
CA ASN A 20 -15.98 5.46 30.55
C ASN A 20 -14.62 5.17 31.22
N LYS A 21 -14.22 3.89 31.25
CA LYS A 21 -12.91 3.44 31.74
C LYS A 21 -12.14 2.72 30.62
N TRP A 22 -10.83 2.89 30.59
CA TRP A 22 -9.90 2.06 29.84
C TRP A 22 -9.58 0.83 30.69
N ALA A 23 -10.05 -0.34 30.27
CA ALA A 23 -9.77 -1.62 30.91
C ALA A 23 -8.83 -2.44 30.02
N CYS A 24 -7.89 -3.12 30.66
CA CYS A 24 -7.10 -4.15 29.98
C CYS A 24 -7.83 -5.51 30.09
N ASN A 25 -7.85 -6.29 29.01
CA ASN A 25 -8.45 -7.63 29.02
C ASN A 25 -7.55 -8.70 29.65
N THR A 26 -6.28 -8.39 29.89
CA THR A 26 -5.27 -9.37 30.32
C THR A 26 -4.77 -9.14 31.74
N CYS A 27 -4.92 -7.92 32.27
CA CYS A 27 -4.49 -7.57 33.61
C CYS A 27 -5.54 -6.66 34.28
N PRO A 28 -5.56 -6.54 35.62
CA PRO A 28 -6.54 -5.73 36.35
C PRO A 28 -6.27 -4.21 36.26
N TYR A 29 -5.53 -3.76 35.25
CA TYR A 29 -5.27 -2.35 35.04
C TYR A 29 -6.51 -1.65 34.51
N GLU A 30 -7.01 -0.70 35.30
CA GLU A 30 -8.13 0.16 34.94
C GLU A 30 -7.71 1.63 35.04
N PHE A 31 -8.08 2.43 34.04
CA PHE A 31 -7.81 3.87 34.03
C PHE A 31 -9.06 4.65 33.63
N LEU A 32 -9.45 5.63 34.45
CA LEU A 32 -10.66 6.43 34.24
C LEU A 32 -10.46 7.47 33.12
N ILE A 33 -11.43 7.59 32.21
CA ILE A 33 -11.39 8.60 31.14
C ILE A 33 -11.95 9.91 31.69
N THR A 34 -11.06 10.78 32.18
CA THR A 34 -11.42 12.09 32.74
C THR A 34 -11.48 13.20 31.70
N LYS A 35 -10.79 13.05 30.56
CA LYS A 35 -10.73 14.05 29.49
C LYS A 35 -11.15 13.42 28.16
N GLN A 36 -11.85 14.21 27.35
CA GLN A 36 -12.18 13.81 25.98
C GLN A 36 -10.90 13.72 25.15
N MET A 37 -10.53 12.51 24.76
CA MET A 37 -9.31 12.24 23.99
C MET A 37 -9.69 11.89 22.55
N THR A 38 -9.69 12.89 21.67
CA THR A 38 -9.96 12.72 20.25
C THR A 38 -8.64 12.78 19.47
N SER A 39 -8.13 11.62 19.03
CA SER A 39 -6.98 11.57 18.13
C SER A 39 -7.46 11.45 16.69
N ARG A 40 -7.48 12.57 15.95
CA ARG A 40 -7.77 12.58 14.50
C ARG A 40 -6.47 12.83 13.75
N THR A 41 -5.88 11.76 13.20
CA THR A 41 -4.75 11.89 12.28
C THR A 41 -5.27 11.96 10.86
N ARG A 42 -5.02 13.06 10.16
CA ARG A 42 -5.30 13.17 8.72
C ARG A 42 -4.27 12.32 7.98
N LEU A 43 -4.70 11.18 7.45
CA LEU A 43 -3.89 10.35 6.57
C LEU A 43 -3.66 11.14 5.28
N LYS A 44 -2.40 11.52 5.01
CA LYS A 44 -2.02 11.96 3.66
C LYS A 44 -2.09 10.74 2.74
N ARG A 45 -2.63 10.93 1.54
CA ARG A 45 -2.60 9.89 0.51
C ARG A 45 -1.14 9.53 0.27
N LYS A 46 -0.80 8.25 0.41
CA LYS A 46 0.54 7.76 0.05
C LYS A 46 0.70 7.99 -1.45
N GLU A 47 1.74 8.70 -1.85
CA GLU A 47 2.16 8.72 -3.25
C GLU A 47 2.51 7.28 -3.61
N ILE A 48 1.90 6.78 -4.68
CA ILE A 48 2.16 5.43 -5.15
C ILE A 48 3.56 5.52 -5.73
N ASP A 49 4.56 5.08 -4.96
CA ASP A 49 5.87 4.79 -5.51
C ASP A 49 5.67 3.80 -6.66
N ASP A 50 6.28 4.07 -7.81
CA ASP A 50 6.19 3.20 -8.96
C ASP A 50 6.66 1.80 -8.52
N VAL A 51 5.70 0.87 -8.42
CA VAL A 51 5.85 -0.50 -7.89
C VAL A 51 6.92 -1.30 -8.64
N LEU A 52 7.40 -0.75 -9.76
CA LEU A 52 8.32 -1.35 -10.71
C LEU A 52 9.69 -0.69 -10.69
N GLY A 53 10.08 0.02 -9.62
CA GLY A 53 11.49 0.43 -9.42
C GLY A 53 11.96 1.62 -10.27
N GLY A 54 11.08 2.57 -10.56
CA GLY A 54 11.44 3.82 -11.25
C GLY A 54 12.07 3.61 -12.63
N ASP A 55 12.91 4.55 -13.06
CA ASP A 55 13.56 4.52 -14.38
C ASP A 55 14.65 3.44 -14.48
N GLN A 56 15.33 3.11 -13.37
CA GLN A 56 16.47 2.19 -13.34
C GLN A 56 16.07 0.72 -13.54
N ALA A 57 14.86 0.32 -13.15
CA ALA A 57 14.40 -1.06 -13.35
C ALA A 57 14.27 -1.47 -14.83
N TRP A 58 14.24 -0.49 -15.74
CA TRP A 58 14.09 -0.73 -17.17
C TRP A 58 15.42 -0.73 -17.93
N GLU A 59 16.54 -0.39 -17.27
CA GLU A 59 17.87 -0.41 -17.89
C GLU A 59 18.33 -1.82 -18.28
N HIS A 60 17.81 -2.84 -17.59
CA HIS A 60 18.10 -4.26 -17.85
C HIS A 60 16.88 -5.03 -18.40
N ALA A 61 15.79 -4.34 -18.70
CA ALA A 61 14.60 -4.99 -19.24
C ALA A 61 14.83 -5.37 -20.70
N ASP A 62 14.33 -6.54 -21.10
CA ASP A 62 14.43 -6.97 -22.49
C ASP A 62 13.62 -6.03 -23.39
N ALA A 63 14.17 -5.74 -24.58
CA ALA A 63 13.54 -4.87 -25.56
C ALA A 63 12.88 -5.71 -26.67
N THR A 64 11.62 -5.42 -26.96
CA THR A 64 10.83 -6.04 -28.03
C THR A 64 10.41 -4.99 -29.06
N GLN A 65 10.15 -5.44 -30.29
CA GLN A 65 9.56 -4.61 -31.34
C GLN A 65 8.07 -4.40 -31.04
N ALA A 66 7.73 -3.26 -30.45
CA ALA A 66 6.34 -2.88 -30.15
C ALA A 66 6.17 -1.39 -30.44
N SER A 67 5.17 -1.08 -31.27
CA SER A 67 4.94 0.30 -31.72
C SER A 67 4.21 1.12 -30.65
N CYS A 68 4.81 2.24 -30.27
CA CYS A 68 4.24 3.14 -29.26
C CYS A 68 3.18 4.06 -29.89
N GLY A 69 1.93 3.97 -29.41
CA GLY A 69 0.83 4.80 -29.90
C GLY A 69 0.96 6.32 -29.68
N LYS A 70 1.98 6.80 -28.95
CA LYS A 70 2.24 8.24 -28.75
C LYS A 70 3.34 8.82 -29.64
N CYS A 71 4.40 8.06 -29.90
CA CYS A 71 5.60 8.56 -30.57
C CYS A 71 6.00 7.75 -31.81
N ASN A 72 5.23 6.71 -32.16
CA ASN A 72 5.49 5.79 -33.28
C ASN A 72 6.90 5.18 -33.28
N ASN A 73 7.50 5.05 -32.11
CA ASN A 73 8.75 4.32 -31.97
C ASN A 73 8.44 2.82 -31.90
N ASP A 74 9.21 2.01 -32.63
CA ASP A 74 9.00 0.57 -32.75
C ASP A 74 9.75 -0.25 -31.69
N LYS A 75 10.43 0.40 -30.73
CA LYS A 75 11.15 -0.27 -29.65
C LYS A 75 10.56 0.05 -28.28
N ALA A 76 10.18 -1.00 -27.55
CA ALA A 76 9.70 -0.90 -26.18
C ALA A 76 10.38 -1.95 -25.31
N TYR A 77 10.67 -1.58 -24.06
CA TYR A 77 10.99 -2.58 -23.04
C TYR A 77 9.73 -3.33 -22.65
N PHE A 78 9.84 -4.62 -22.37
CA PHE A 78 8.72 -5.42 -21.89
C PHE A 78 9.09 -6.20 -20.63
N TYR A 79 8.11 -6.42 -19.78
CA TYR A 79 8.18 -7.43 -18.72
C TYR A 79 6.80 -8.03 -18.54
N GLN A 80 6.77 -9.27 -18.06
CA GLN A 80 5.52 -9.96 -17.78
C GLN A 80 5.32 -10.02 -16.27
N LEU A 81 4.09 -9.85 -15.79
CA LEU A 81 3.76 -9.96 -14.37
C LEU A 81 2.44 -10.72 -14.18
N GLN A 82 2.46 -11.72 -13.29
CA GLN A 82 1.25 -12.44 -12.90
C GLN A 82 0.49 -11.65 -11.85
N ILE A 83 -0.51 -10.90 -12.30
CA ILE A 83 -1.40 -10.11 -11.41
C ILE A 83 -2.75 -10.81 -11.16
N ARG A 84 -2.99 -11.97 -11.77
CA ARG A 84 -4.26 -12.71 -11.75
C ARG A 84 -4.07 -14.16 -11.28
N SER A 85 -5.17 -14.90 -11.17
CA SER A 85 -5.15 -16.32 -10.81
C SER A 85 -4.21 -17.11 -11.72
N ALA A 86 -3.65 -18.22 -11.23
CA ALA A 86 -2.69 -19.04 -11.97
C ALA A 86 -3.26 -19.63 -13.27
N ASP A 87 -4.58 -19.71 -13.39
CA ASP A 87 -5.27 -20.24 -14.58
C ASP A 87 -5.36 -19.22 -15.74
N GLU A 88 -5.03 -17.94 -15.50
CA GLU A 88 -5.02 -16.89 -16.52
C GLU A 88 -3.60 -16.59 -17.02
N PRO A 89 -3.43 -16.26 -18.32
CA PRO A 89 -2.13 -15.94 -18.87
C PRO A 89 -1.56 -14.66 -18.23
N MET A 90 -0.22 -14.59 -18.25
CA MET A 90 0.54 -13.50 -17.66
C MET A 90 0.27 -12.17 -18.39
N THR A 91 0.11 -11.08 -17.64
CA THR A 91 -0.10 -9.76 -18.23
C THR A 91 1.25 -9.17 -18.67
N THR A 92 1.34 -8.73 -19.92
CA THR A 92 2.57 -8.11 -20.46
C THR A 92 2.47 -6.60 -20.36
N PHE A 93 3.49 -5.97 -19.79
CA PHE A 93 3.61 -4.53 -19.68
C PHE A 93 4.73 -4.04 -20.59
N TYR A 94 4.46 -2.98 -21.32
CA TYR A 94 5.43 -2.32 -22.20
C TYR A 94 5.74 -0.92 -21.71
N ARG A 95 6.97 -0.49 -21.93
CA ARG A 95 7.41 0.89 -21.75
C ARG A 95 8.19 1.35 -22.97
N CYS A 96 7.77 2.46 -23.56
CA CYS A 96 8.48 3.04 -24.69
C CYS A 96 9.90 3.47 -24.29
N THR A 97 10.88 3.12 -25.11
CA THR A 97 12.28 3.52 -24.94
C THR A 97 12.51 5.03 -25.11
N ALA A 98 11.64 5.73 -25.85
CA ALA A 98 11.81 7.15 -26.18
C ALA A 98 10.96 8.10 -25.34
N CYS A 99 9.66 7.80 -25.15
CA CYS A 99 8.71 8.70 -24.50
C CYS A 99 8.23 8.23 -23.12
N THR A 100 8.84 7.16 -22.58
CA THR A 100 8.52 6.51 -21.30
C THR A 100 7.05 6.15 -21.08
N HIS A 101 6.23 6.20 -22.13
CA HIS A 101 4.83 5.83 -22.06
C HIS A 101 4.72 4.33 -21.76
N GLN A 102 3.94 4.00 -20.74
CA GLN A 102 3.64 2.64 -20.36
C GLN A 102 2.25 2.24 -20.84
N TRP A 103 2.12 1.03 -21.37
CA TRP A 103 0.85 0.41 -21.71
C TRP A 103 0.88 -1.09 -21.38
N ARG A 104 -0.30 -1.71 -21.33
CA ARG A 104 -0.47 -3.12 -21.01
C ARG A 104 -1.13 -3.83 -22.19
N GLU A 105 -0.67 -5.05 -22.45
CA GLU A 105 -1.28 -5.98 -23.39
C GLU A 105 -1.71 -7.23 -22.61
N ASN A 106 -2.89 -7.74 -22.92
CA ASN A 106 -3.58 -8.76 -22.15
C ASN A 106 -4.02 -9.91 -23.04
#